data_AF-Q584T4-F1
#
_entry.id   AF-Q584T4-F1
#
_cell.length_a   1.000
_cell.length_b   1.000
_cell.length_c   1.000
_cell.angle_alpha   90.00
_cell.angle_beta   90.00
_cell.angle_gamma   90.00
#
_symmetry.space_group_name_H-M   'P 1'
#
loop_
_entity.id
_entity.type
_entity.pdbx_description
1 polymer ?
#
loop_
_entity_poly.entity_id
_entity_poly.type
_entity_poly.pdbx_seq_one_letter_code
_entity_poly.pdbx_strand_id
1 'polypeptide(L)'
;MSVPEWARSEHSIEEAKEYLRTGNSVDFFELVSSHILREHPLDVAAFALDLVERISKLGNTLSARDYHPKRVEDNKYLQEKNVCEFLNEWILALLKERPDTDEARMSFHKRYLKSLVDGGGCSQCTSVN
;
A
#
# COMPACT_ATOMS: atom_id res chain seq x y z
N MET A 1 -9.04 18.53 -7.01
CA MET A 1 -7.98 17.57 -7.36
C MET A 1 -8.13 17.27 -8.84
N SER A 2 -7.07 17.45 -9.65
CA SER A 2 -7.11 17.12 -11.08
C SER A 2 -7.16 15.60 -11.26
N VAL A 3 -8.07 15.10 -12.10
CA VAL A 3 -8.18 13.67 -12.40
C VAL A 3 -6.82 13.20 -12.97
N PRO A 4 -6.16 12.20 -12.34
CA PRO A 4 -4.92 11.62 -12.85
C PRO A 4 -5.10 11.20 -14.31
N GLU A 5 -4.05 11.32 -15.12
CA GLU A 5 -4.14 11.03 -16.57
C GLU A 5 -4.70 9.64 -16.86
N TRP A 6 -4.35 8.65 -16.03
CA TRP A 6 -4.84 7.28 -16.15
C TRP A 6 -6.34 7.09 -15.81
N ALA A 7 -7.02 8.08 -15.23
CA ALA A 7 -8.44 8.03 -14.89
C ALA A 7 -9.32 8.89 -15.81
N ARG A 8 -8.76 9.41 -16.92
CA ARG A 8 -9.48 10.32 -17.83
C ARG A 8 -10.35 9.60 -18.86
N SER A 9 -10.10 8.31 -19.09
CA SER A 9 -10.81 7.51 -20.09
C SER A 9 -11.05 6.08 -19.59
N GLU A 10 -12.05 5.42 -20.14
CA GLU A 10 -12.30 3.99 -19.87
C GLU A 10 -11.07 3.13 -20.25
N HIS A 11 -10.42 3.48 -21.38
CA HIS A 11 -9.19 2.83 -21.83
C HIS A 11 -8.08 2.89 -20.77
N SER A 12 -7.84 4.08 -20.21
CA SER A 12 -6.77 4.29 -19.25
C SER A 12 -7.06 3.63 -17.88
N ILE A 13 -8.33 3.49 -17.52
CA ILE A 13 -8.75 2.70 -16.36
C ILE A 13 -8.46 1.21 -16.61
N GLU A 14 -8.74 0.69 -17.80
CA GLU A 14 -8.45 -0.71 -18.11
C GLU A 14 -6.96 -1.00 -18.15
N GLU A 15 -6.14 -0.09 -18.70
CA GLU A 15 -4.67 -0.18 -18.61
C GLU A 15 -4.17 -0.26 -17.16
N ALA A 16 -4.74 0.55 -16.26
CA ALA A 16 -4.37 0.55 -14.84
C ALA A 16 -4.74 -0.78 -14.16
N LYS A 17 -5.91 -1.35 -14.48
CA LYS A 17 -6.29 -2.69 -13.98
C LYS A 17 -5.34 -3.75 -14.51
N GLU A 18 -5.03 -3.71 -15.79
CA GLU A 18 -4.15 -4.70 -16.42
C GLU A 18 -2.73 -4.64 -15.84
N TYR A 19 -2.22 -3.43 -15.58
CA TYR A 19 -0.96 -3.26 -14.89
C TYR A 19 -0.95 -3.92 -13.50
N LEU A 20 -2.01 -3.73 -12.70
CA LEU A 20 -2.10 -4.34 -11.36
C LEU A 20 -2.21 -5.87 -11.42
N ARG A 21 -2.80 -6.41 -12.49
CA ARG A 21 -2.85 -7.86 -12.74
C ARG A 21 -1.49 -8.42 -13.18
N THR A 22 -0.73 -7.68 -13.99
CA THR A 22 0.52 -8.14 -14.66
C THR A 22 1.78 -8.08 -13.78
N GLY A 23 1.65 -8.27 -12.47
CA GLY A 23 2.81 -8.16 -11.56
C GLY A 23 2.59 -8.66 -10.16
N ASN A 24 1.64 -9.58 -9.96
CA ASN A 24 1.21 -10.05 -8.64
C ASN A 24 0.89 -8.91 -7.66
N SER A 25 0.57 -7.70 -8.17
CA SER A 25 0.37 -6.52 -7.31
C SER A 25 -0.90 -6.68 -6.50
N VAL A 26 -1.95 -7.29 -7.07
CA VAL A 26 -3.17 -7.66 -6.34
C VAL A 26 -2.82 -8.59 -5.17
N ASP A 27 -2.17 -9.73 -5.43
CA ASP A 27 -1.78 -10.68 -4.39
C ASP A 27 -0.88 -10.04 -3.32
N PHE A 28 0.01 -9.14 -3.73
CA PHE A 28 0.87 -8.39 -2.81
C PHE A 28 0.04 -7.51 -1.87
N PHE A 29 -0.91 -6.73 -2.37
CA PHE A 29 -1.77 -5.88 -1.55
C PHE A 29 -2.77 -6.68 -0.71
N GLU A 30 -3.24 -7.83 -1.20
CA GLU A 30 -4.04 -8.77 -0.41
C GLU A 30 -3.25 -9.34 0.77
N LEU A 31 -2.00 -9.75 0.54
CA LEU A 31 -1.11 -10.21 1.61
C LEU A 31 -0.86 -9.11 2.65
N VAL A 32 -0.53 -7.90 2.21
CA VAL A 32 -0.24 -6.77 3.11
C VAL A 32 -1.49 -6.38 3.91
N SER A 33 -2.64 -6.25 3.26
CA SER A 33 -3.90 -5.89 3.94
C SER A 33 -4.34 -6.96 4.95
N SER A 34 -4.19 -8.25 4.62
CA SER A 34 -4.44 -9.35 5.54
C SER A 34 -3.54 -9.28 6.78
N HIS A 35 -2.25 -8.99 6.60
CA HIS A 35 -1.33 -8.81 7.73
C HIS A 35 -1.65 -7.58 8.59
N ILE A 36 -2.04 -6.46 7.97
CA ILE A 36 -2.46 -5.25 8.71
C ILE A 36 -3.70 -5.55 9.56
N LEU A 37 -4.70 -6.21 8.98
CA LEU A 37 -5.93 -6.60 9.67
C LEU A 37 -5.70 -7.64 10.78
N ARG A 38 -4.72 -8.52 10.62
CA ARG A 38 -4.40 -9.51 11.66
C ARG A 38 -3.66 -8.88 12.83
N GLU A 39 -2.61 -8.10 12.55
CA GLU A 39 -1.69 -7.61 13.59
C GLU A 39 -2.14 -6.28 14.23
N HIS A 40 -3.11 -5.58 13.63
CA HIS A 40 -3.60 -4.28 14.11
C HIS A 40 -2.48 -3.29 14.48
N PRO A 41 -1.50 -3.04 13.59
CA PRO A 41 -0.35 -2.20 13.93
C PRO A 41 -0.78 -0.78 14.31
N LEU A 42 -0.07 -0.19 15.28
CA LEU A 42 -0.28 1.20 15.69
C LEU A 42 0.18 2.19 14.62
N ASP A 43 1.30 1.88 13.97
CA ASP A 43 1.85 2.60 12.82
C ASP A 43 1.79 1.67 11.58
N VAL A 44 0.85 1.96 10.70
CA VAL A 44 0.58 1.15 9.51
C VAL A 44 1.73 1.25 8.51
N ALA A 45 2.34 2.43 8.36
CA ALA A 45 3.42 2.66 7.39
C ALA A 45 4.71 1.95 7.82
N ALA A 46 5.09 2.07 9.09
CA ALA A 46 6.26 1.37 9.64
C ALA A 46 6.08 -0.15 9.60
N PHE A 47 4.89 -0.65 9.94
CA PHE A 47 4.58 -2.07 9.84
C PHE A 47 4.64 -2.59 8.40
N ALA A 48 4.05 -1.84 7.45
CA ALA A 48 4.11 -2.20 6.04
C ALA A 48 5.56 -2.22 5.53
N LEU A 49 6.41 -1.27 5.95
CA LEU A 49 7.82 -1.25 5.56
C LEU A 49 8.56 -2.50 6.04
N ASP A 50 8.43 -2.84 7.33
CA ASP A 50 9.02 -4.06 7.88
C ASP A 50 8.51 -5.32 7.16
N LEU A 51 7.21 -5.38 6.87
CA LEU A 51 6.61 -6.50 6.14
C LEU A 51 7.20 -6.63 4.73
N VAL A 52 7.31 -5.53 3.99
CA VAL A 52 7.92 -5.50 2.65
C VAL A 52 9.39 -5.91 2.69
N GLU A 53 10.14 -5.46 3.70
CA GLU A 53 11.52 -5.89 3.90
C GLU A 53 11.62 -7.39 4.16
N ARG A 54 10.71 -7.97 4.96
CA ARG A 54 10.62 -9.42 5.20
C ARG A 54 10.28 -10.19 3.94
N ILE A 55 9.29 -9.75 3.16
CA ILE A 55 8.92 -10.36 1.86
C ILE A 55 10.15 -10.37 0.93
N SER A 56 10.89 -9.27 0.87
CA SER A 56 12.07 -9.17 0.00
C SER A 56 13.22 -10.11 0.41
N LYS A 57 13.30 -10.50 1.68
CA LYS A 57 14.35 -11.38 2.22
C LYS A 57 13.96 -12.86 2.16
N LEU A 58 12.69 -13.18 2.40
CA LEU A 58 12.19 -14.56 2.55
C LEU A 58 11.55 -15.12 1.26
N GLY A 59 11.42 -14.30 0.21
CA GLY A 59 10.51 -14.55 -0.90
C GLY A 59 9.05 -14.50 -0.43
N ASN A 60 8.09 -14.64 -1.35
CA ASN A 60 6.64 -14.63 -1.06
C ASN A 60 6.15 -15.83 -0.20
N THR A 61 7.00 -16.40 0.65
CA THR A 61 6.71 -17.52 1.55
C THR A 61 5.88 -17.11 2.77
N LEU A 62 5.56 -15.82 2.93
CA LEU A 62 4.57 -15.36 3.91
C LEU A 62 3.18 -15.80 3.46
N SER A 63 2.80 -17.02 3.85
CA SER A 63 1.45 -17.51 3.61
C SER A 63 0.48 -16.72 4.51
N ALA A 64 -0.53 -16.11 3.90
CA ALA A 64 -1.73 -15.62 4.57
C ALA A 64 -2.57 -16.81 5.07
N ARG A 65 -2.00 -17.65 5.95
CA ARG A 65 -2.73 -18.76 6.57
C ARG A 65 -3.72 -18.20 7.60
N ASP A 66 -4.98 -18.51 7.36
CA ASP A 66 -6.06 -18.64 8.35
C ASP A 66 -6.41 -17.38 9.16
N TYR A 67 -6.50 -16.22 8.50
CA TYR A 67 -7.15 -15.07 9.13
C TYR A 67 -8.68 -15.23 9.09
N HIS A 68 -9.27 -15.42 10.27
CA HIS A 68 -10.71 -15.35 10.49
C HIS A 68 -11.08 -13.94 10.97
N PRO A 69 -11.64 -13.07 10.11
CA PRO A 69 -11.94 -11.69 10.48
C PRO A 69 -12.96 -11.63 11.63
N LYS A 70 -12.62 -10.88 12.68
CA LYS A 70 -13.59 -10.44 13.68
C LYS A 70 -14.20 -9.13 13.19
N ARG A 71 -15.15 -9.28 12.25
CA ARG A 71 -15.72 -8.20 11.42
C ARG A 71 -15.97 -6.84 12.10
N VAL A 72 -16.39 -6.81 13.38
CA VAL A 72 -16.69 -5.52 14.06
C VAL A 72 -15.43 -4.81 14.53
N GLU A 73 -14.47 -5.54 15.11
CA GLU A 73 -13.20 -5.00 15.60
C GLU A 73 -12.35 -4.51 14.41
N ASP A 74 -12.31 -5.30 13.34
CA ASP A 74 -11.55 -4.98 12.12
C ASP A 74 -12.06 -3.71 11.43
N ASN A 75 -13.38 -3.53 11.31
CA ASN A 75 -13.96 -2.34 10.68
C ASN A 75 -13.64 -1.06 11.46
N LYS A 76 -13.70 -1.13 12.80
CA LYS A 76 -13.35 0.01 13.66
C LYS A 76 -11.88 0.37 13.48
N TYR A 77 -11.00 -0.63 13.48
CA TYR A 77 -9.57 -0.43 13.27
C TYR A 77 -9.26 0.20 11.91
N LEU A 78 -9.84 -0.31 10.82
CA LEU A 78 -9.64 0.21 9.47
C LEU A 78 -10.01 1.71 9.36
N GLN A 79 -11.10 2.12 10.02
CA GLN A 79 -11.55 3.50 10.08
C GLN A 79 -10.62 4.36 10.95
N GLU A 80 -10.29 3.91 12.16
CA GLU A 80 -9.46 4.66 13.10
C GLU A 80 -8.03 4.92 12.59
N LYS A 81 -7.49 3.98 11.81
CA LYS A 81 -6.14 4.06 11.26
C LYS A 81 -6.08 4.52 9.80
N ASN A 82 -7.22 4.90 9.22
CA ASN A 82 -7.33 5.29 7.80
C ASN A 82 -6.64 4.30 6.85
N VAL A 83 -6.74 2.99 7.14
CA VAL A 83 -6.01 1.95 6.40
C VAL A 83 -6.40 1.94 4.93
N CYS A 84 -7.69 2.13 4.63
CA CYS A 84 -8.17 2.18 3.26
C CYS A 84 -7.56 3.36 2.48
N GLU A 85 -7.43 4.53 3.10
CA GLU A 85 -6.81 5.70 2.49
C GLU A 85 -5.31 5.47 2.27
N PHE A 86 -4.62 4.92 3.28
CA PHE A 86 -3.21 4.53 3.16
C PHE A 86 -2.96 3.58 1.99
N LEU A 87 -3.76 2.51 1.87
CA LEU A 87 -3.64 1.54 0.77
C LEU A 87 -3.96 2.19 -0.57
N ASN A 88 -4.99 3.03 -0.63
CA ASN A 88 -5.36 3.73 -1.86
C ASN A 88 -4.23 4.64 -2.35
N GLU A 89 -3.68 5.51 -1.49
CA GLU A 89 -2.57 6.39 -1.87
C GLU A 89 -1.33 5.60 -2.31
N TRP A 90 -1.06 4.47 -1.66
CA TRP A 90 0.04 3.60 -2.05
C TRP A 90 -0.17 2.95 -3.43
N ILE A 91 -1.36 2.44 -3.71
CA ILE A 91 -1.73 1.88 -5.03
C ILE A 91 -1.67 2.97 -6.10
N LEU A 92 -2.15 4.17 -5.79
CA LEU A 92 -2.12 5.31 -6.70
C LEU A 92 -0.68 5.73 -7.02
N ALA A 93 0.21 5.75 -6.02
CA ALA A 93 1.63 6.01 -6.23
C ALA A 93 2.28 4.95 -7.11
N LEU A 94 1.93 3.67 -6.93
CA LEU A 94 2.42 2.57 -7.78
C LEU A 94 1.95 2.74 -9.23
N LEU A 95 0.67 3.03 -9.44
CA LEU A 95 0.07 3.26 -10.75
C LEU A 95 0.64 4.49 -11.47
N LYS A 96 1.17 5.46 -10.72
CA LYS A 96 1.82 6.64 -11.27
C LYS A 96 3.23 6.34 -11.76
N GLU A 97 4.01 5.53 -11.02
CA GLU A 97 5.40 5.21 -11.38
C GLU A 97 5.49 4.06 -12.40
N ARG A 98 4.55 3.10 -12.36
CA ARG A 98 4.47 1.93 -13.25
C ARG A 98 5.81 1.17 -13.45
N PRO A 99 6.51 0.75 -12.37
CA PRO A 99 7.69 -0.10 -12.50
C PRO A 99 7.38 -1.41 -13.25
N ASP A 100 8.25 -1.75 -14.20
CA ASP A 100 8.07 -2.82 -15.20
C ASP A 100 8.59 -4.20 -14.76
N THR A 101 9.43 -4.24 -13.72
CA THR A 101 9.99 -5.47 -13.15
C THR A 101 9.60 -5.66 -11.69
N ASP A 102 9.57 -6.91 -11.22
CA ASP A 102 9.29 -7.22 -9.82
C ASP A 102 10.34 -6.61 -8.87
N GLU A 103 11.60 -6.54 -9.29
CA GLU A 103 12.66 -5.87 -8.54
C GLU A 103 12.42 -4.36 -8.43
N ALA A 104 12.02 -3.70 -9.52
CA ALA A 104 11.67 -2.29 -9.52
C ALA A 104 10.42 -2.02 -8.67
N ARG A 105 9.41 -2.89 -8.71
CA ARG A 105 8.21 -2.82 -7.84
C ARG A 105 8.59 -2.93 -6.37
N MET A 106 9.41 -3.92 -6.00
CA MET A 106 9.87 -4.09 -4.63
C MET A 106 10.68 -2.87 -4.14
N SER A 107 11.53 -2.33 -5.01
CA SER A 107 12.29 -1.10 -4.73
C SER A 107 11.38 0.12 -4.57
N PHE A 108 10.34 0.23 -5.39
CA PHE A 108 9.30 1.24 -5.26
C PHE A 108 8.60 1.14 -3.90
N HIS A 109 8.11 -0.04 -3.53
CA HIS A 109 7.39 -0.24 -2.26
C HIS A 109 8.24 0.19 -1.06
N LYS A 110 9.51 -0.23 -1.01
CA LYS A 110 10.45 0.18 0.05
C LYS A 110 10.65 1.68 0.09
N ARG A 111 10.96 2.32 -1.04
CA ARG A 111 11.21 3.77 -1.12
C ARG A 111 9.97 4.58 -0.74
N TYR A 112 8.80 4.19 -1.24
CA TYR A 112 7.54 4.85 -0.93
C TYR A 112 7.24 4.78 0.57
N LEU A 113 7.24 3.58 1.14
CA LEU A 113 6.95 3.39 2.57
C LEU A 113 7.98 4.07 3.46
N LYS A 114 9.28 3.98 3.10
CA LYS A 114 10.34 4.70 3.78
C LYS A 114 10.10 6.21 3.77
N SER A 115 9.64 6.78 2.65
CA SER A 115 9.32 8.22 2.59
C SER A 115 8.15 8.62 3.49
N LEU A 116 7.18 7.73 3.72
CA LEU A 116 6.09 7.97 4.66
C LEU A 116 6.55 7.89 6.12
N VAL A 117 7.44 6.95 6.43
CA VAL A 117 8.01 6.79 7.78
C VAL A 117 8.96 7.95 8.10
N ASP A 118 9.89 8.25 7.20
CA ASP A 118 10.90 9.31 7.39
C ASP A 118 10.26 10.71 7.28
N GLY A 119 9.26 10.87 6.42
CA GLY A 119 8.49 12.12 6.24
C GLY A 119 7.31 12.29 7.22
N GLY A 120 6.99 11.25 8.00
CA GLY A 120 5.98 11.27 9.06
C GLY A 120 6.36 12.20 10.23
N GLY A 121 7.60 12.67 10.26
CA GLY A 121 8.00 13.86 11.01
C GLY A 121 7.94 15.11 10.14
N CYS A 122 6.95 15.97 10.40
CA CYS A 122 6.88 17.39 10.02
C CYS A 122 6.07 17.74 8.75
N SER A 123 4.82 18.20 8.93
CA SER A 123 4.47 19.63 8.77
C SER A 123 2.95 19.88 8.75
N GLN A 124 2.32 19.95 9.92
CA GLN A 124 1.55 21.15 10.24
C GLN A 124 2.55 22.24 10.65
N CYS A 125 3.31 22.73 9.66
CA CYS A 125 4.25 23.84 9.81
C CYS A 125 4.16 24.73 8.56
N THR A 126 2.95 25.14 8.19
CA THR A 126 2.75 26.35 7.40
C THR A 126 2.10 27.38 8.32
N SER A 127 2.95 27.97 9.17
CA SER A 127 2.76 29.35 9.58
C SER A 127 2.80 30.21 8.33
N VAL A 128 1.69 30.86 8.01
CA VAL A 128 1.72 32.08 7.20
C VAL A 128 1.07 33.13 8.07
N ASN A 129 1.89 34.10 8.48
CA ASN A 129 1.51 35.31 9.18
C ASN A 129 0.37 36.05 8.47
#